data_AF-A0A1F9K3F4-F1
#
_entry.id   AF-A0A1F9K3F4-F1
#
_cell.length_a   1.000
_cell.length_b   1.000
_cell.length_c   1.000
_cell.angle_alpha   90.00
_cell.angle_beta   90.00
_cell.angle_gamma   90.00
#
_symmetry.space_group_name_H-M   'P 1'
#
loop_
_entity.id
_entity.type
_entity.pdbx_description
1 polymer ?
#
loop_
_entity_poly.entity_id
_entity_poly.type
_entity_poly.pdbx_seq_one_letter_code
_entity_poly.pdbx_strand_id
1 'polypeptide(L)'
;MAVRDFYDIDHAVRKGGLRPDAIDLVKQVKQKLAVPGNEPVDISGERLSALSKQLEPQLRSVLREQDFAEFDLERAFKIVVHMAEAVR
;
A
#
# COMPACT_ATOMS: atom_id res chain seq x y z
N MET A 1 -9.51 -6.43 4.12
CA MET A 1 -9.14 -5.10 4.63
C MET A 1 -7.86 -4.61 3.96
N ALA A 2 -6.86 -5.48 3.74
CA ALA A 2 -5.56 -5.09 3.16
C ALA A 2 -5.63 -4.26 1.86
N VAL A 3 -6.51 -4.58 0.91
CA VAL A 3 -6.59 -3.83 -0.37
C VAL A 3 -6.97 -2.35 -0.18
N ARG A 4 -7.69 -1.99 0.89
CA ARG A 4 -8.00 -0.58 1.22
C ARG A 4 -6.75 0.18 1.62
N ASP A 5 -5.84 -0.44 2.36
CA ASP A 5 -4.58 0.19 2.76
C ASP A 5 -3.73 0.52 1.52
N PHE A 6 -3.77 -0.33 0.47
CA PHE A 6 -3.10 -0.03 -0.81
C PHE A 6 -3.78 1.13 -1.55
N TYR A 7 -5.11 1.23 -1.50
CA TYR A 7 -5.82 2.41 -2.00
C TYR A 7 -5.40 3.68 -1.27
N ASP A 8 -5.34 3.64 0.06
CA ASP A 8 -4.97 4.80 0.87
C ASP A 8 -3.53 5.27 0.56
N ILE A 9 -2.60 4.34 0.34
CA ILE A 9 -1.22 4.65 -0.06
C ILE A 9 -1.18 5.29 -1.46
N ASP A 10 -1.84 4.70 -2.46
CA ASP A 10 -1.89 5.27 -3.82
C ASP A 10 -2.52 6.66 -3.81
N HIS A 11 -3.62 6.82 -3.08
CA HIS A 11 -4.33 8.08 -2.93
C HIS A 11 -3.47 9.13 -2.22
N ALA A 12 -2.81 8.78 -1.12
CA ALA A 12 -1.94 9.69 -0.37
C ALA A 12 -0.75 10.17 -1.21
N VAL A 13 -0.18 9.31 -2.05
CA VAL A 13 0.90 9.71 -2.97
C VAL A 13 0.36 10.62 -4.08
N ARG A 14 -0.71 10.21 -4.76
CA ARG A 14 -1.25 10.96 -5.92
C ARG A 14 -1.86 12.30 -5.54
N LYS A 15 -2.67 12.32 -4.47
CA LYS A 15 -3.54 13.45 -4.10
C LYS A 15 -3.11 14.13 -2.79
N GLY A 16 -2.43 13.40 -1.91
CA GLY A 16 -2.01 13.89 -0.58
C GLY A 16 -0.59 14.42 -0.49
N GLY A 17 0.23 14.30 -1.55
CA GLY A 17 1.63 14.73 -1.54
C GLY A 17 2.54 13.88 -0.65
N LEU A 18 2.10 12.68 -0.26
CA LEU A 18 2.94 11.72 0.46
C LEU A 18 4.15 11.37 -0.40
N ARG A 19 5.35 11.51 0.19
CA ARG A 19 6.61 11.06 -0.40
C ARG A 19 7.03 9.75 0.27
N PRO A 20 6.88 8.59 -0.39
CA PRO A 20 7.14 7.26 0.20
C PRO A 20 8.58 7.07 0.67
N ASP A 21 9.50 7.82 0.07
CA ASP A 21 10.95 7.81 0.26
C ASP A 21 11.44 8.91 1.21
N ALA A 22 10.54 9.73 1.77
CA ALA A 22 10.93 10.77 2.71
C ALA A 22 11.63 10.16 3.94
N ILE A 23 12.84 10.64 4.25
CA ILE A 23 13.72 10.09 5.30
C ILE A 23 12.99 9.96 6.64
N ASP A 24 12.21 10.97 7.03
CA ASP A 24 11.46 10.96 8.29
C ASP A 24 10.35 9.90 8.31
N LEU A 25 9.70 9.65 7.17
CA LEU A 25 8.69 8.60 7.04
C LEU A 25 9.34 7.22 7.09
N VAL A 26 10.41 7.00 6.32
CA VAL A 26 11.16 5.74 6.30
C VAL A 26 11.63 5.38 7.71
N LYS A 27 12.16 6.36 8.45
CA LYS A 27 12.56 6.18 9.85
C LYS A 27 11.39 5.73 10.73
N GLN A 28 10.22 6.36 10.61
CA GLN A 28 9.03 5.98 11.37
C GLN A 28 8.53 4.58 11.02
N VAL A 29 8.51 4.22 9.73
CA VAL A 29 8.09 2.88 9.30
C VAL A 29 9.07 1.82 9.82
N LYS A 30 10.38 2.07 9.74
CA LYS A 30 11.40 1.16 10.27
C LYS A 30 11.24 0.95 11.79
N GLN A 31 10.97 2.01 12.54
CA GLN A 31 10.68 1.91 13.98
C GLN A 31 9.41 1.11 14.26
N LYS A 32 8.36 1.31 13.46
CA LYS A 32 7.10 0.58 13.62
C LYS A 32 7.24 -0.92 13.32
N LEU A 33 8.02 -1.28 12.30
CA LEU A 33 8.30 -2.67 11.95
C LEU A 33 9.18 -3.39 12.97
N ALA A 34 10.04 -2.66 13.69
CA ALA A 34 10.89 -3.21 14.75
C ALA A 34 10.11 -3.64 16.01
N VAL A 35 8.84 -3.26 16.14
CA VAL A 35 7.97 -3.75 17.22
C VAL A 35 7.71 -5.26 17.01
N PRO A 36 7.90 -6.12 18.01
CA PRO A 36 7.65 -7.55 17.89
C PRO A 36 6.18 -7.88 17.56
N GLY A 37 5.96 -9.02 16.91
CA GLY A 37 4.62 -9.52 16.56
C GLY A 37 4.14 -9.14 15.15
N ASN A 38 4.98 -8.48 14.35
CA ASN A 38 4.73 -8.31 12.93
C ASN A 38 5.17 -9.55 12.15
N GLU A 39 4.35 -9.99 11.20
CA GLU A 39 4.77 -10.94 10.18
C GLU A 39 5.89 -10.35 9.30
N PRO A 40 6.73 -11.18 8.67
CA PRO A 40 7.73 -10.71 7.73
C PRO A 40 7.10 -9.88 6.59
N VAL A 41 7.86 -8.89 6.10
CA VAL A 41 7.45 -8.09 4.95
C VAL A 41 7.29 -8.98 3.72
N ASP A 42 6.07 -9.04 3.19
CA ASP A 42 5.72 -9.83 2.01
C ASP A 42 5.41 -8.92 0.82
N ILE A 43 6.34 -8.92 -0.14
CA ILE A 43 6.27 -8.20 -1.41
C ILE A 43 6.22 -9.16 -2.62
N SER A 44 5.74 -10.38 -2.39
CA SER A 44 5.68 -11.44 -3.41
C SER A 44 4.60 -11.20 -4.48
N GLY A 45 4.73 -11.89 -5.62
CA GLY A 45 3.70 -11.89 -6.66
C GLY A 45 2.43 -12.61 -6.22
N GLU A 46 2.54 -13.61 -5.34
CA GLU A 46 1.43 -14.27 -4.68
C GLU A 46 0.63 -13.27 -3.84
N ARG A 47 1.31 -12.38 -3.11
CA ARG A 47 0.65 -11.33 -2.33
C ARG A 47 -0.15 -10.38 -3.22
N LEU A 48 0.45 -9.92 -4.32
CA LEU A 48 -0.25 -9.08 -5.31
C LEU A 48 -1.48 -9.79 -5.89
N SER A 49 -1.33 -11.08 -6.23
CA SER A 49 -2.43 -11.90 -6.76
C SER A 49 -3.55 -12.14 -5.74
N ALA A 50 -3.21 -12.20 -4.45
CA ALA A 50 -4.20 -12.27 -3.37
C ALA A 50 -4.92 -10.94 -3.13
N LEU A 51 -4.26 -9.79 -3.37
CA LEU A 51 -4.84 -8.46 -3.25
C LEU A 51 -5.80 -8.15 -4.40
N SER A 52 -5.47 -8.56 -5.64
CA SER A 52 -6.33 -8.30 -6.82
C SER A 52 -7.72 -8.92 -6.67
N LYS A 53 -7.81 -10.11 -6.07
CA LYS A 53 -9.07 -10.80 -5.76
C LYS A 53 -9.96 -10.03 -4.76
N GLN A 54 -9.42 -9.03 -4.06
CA GLN A 54 -10.15 -8.23 -3.06
C GLN A 54 -10.74 -6.93 -3.63
N LEU A 55 -10.37 -6.53 -4.85
CA LEU A 55 -10.77 -5.24 -5.44
C LEU A 55 -12.29 -5.08 -5.52
N GLU A 56 -12.96 -5.98 -6.24
CA GLU A 56 -14.42 -5.97 -6.38
C GLU A 56 -15.16 -6.13 -5.04
N PRO A 57 -14.92 -7.19 -4.24
CA PRO A 57 -15.74 -7.44 -3.06
C PRO A 57 -15.52 -6.43 -1.91
N GLN A 58 -14.35 -5.77 -1.82
CA GLN A 58 -14.00 -4.97 -0.65
C GLN A 58 -13.77 -3.49 -0.94
N LEU A 59 -13.43 -3.14 -2.17
CA LEU A 59 -13.09 -1.77 -2.56
C LEU A 59 -14.22 -1.11 -3.35
N ARG A 60 -14.87 -1.84 -4.29
CA ARG A 60 -15.93 -1.27 -5.14
C ARG A 60 -17.15 -0.78 -4.36
N SER A 61 -17.49 -1.45 -3.26
CA SER A 61 -18.65 -1.13 -2.43
C SER A 61 -18.47 0.13 -1.57
N VAL A 62 -17.24 0.63 -1.41
CA VAL A 62 -16.93 1.76 -0.52
C VAL A 62 -16.41 2.99 -1.24
N LEU A 63 -15.90 2.83 -2.47
CA LEU A 63 -15.39 3.93 -3.27
C LEU A 63 -16.45 4.49 -4.21
N ARG A 64 -16.33 5.79 -4.48
CA ARG A 64 -17.03 6.43 -5.61
C ARG A 64 -16.49 5.83 -6.91
N GLU A 65 -17.31 5.84 -7.96
CA GLU A 65 -16.95 5.24 -9.24
C GLU A 65 -15.65 5.82 -9.81
N GLN A 66 -15.49 7.14 -9.75
CA GLN A 66 -14.29 7.81 -10.21
C GLN A 66 -13.04 7.41 -9.39
N ASP A 67 -13.15 7.36 -8.07
CA ASP A 67 -12.01 6.99 -7.22
C ASP A 67 -11.59 5.52 -7.42
N PHE A 68 -12.56 4.64 -7.66
CA PHE A 68 -12.28 3.24 -8.02
C PHE A 68 -11.63 3.13 -9.41
N ALA A 69 -12.12 3.87 -10.39
CA ALA A 69 -11.58 3.86 -11.76
C ALA A 69 -10.15 4.44 -11.85
N GLU A 70 -9.81 5.40 -10.98
CA GLU A 70 -8.46 5.96 -10.90
C GLU A 70 -7.47 5.08 -10.13
N PHE A 71 -7.96 4.16 -9.31
CA PHE A 71 -7.12 3.29 -8.49
C PHE A 71 -6.41 2.25 -9.34
N ASP A 72 -5.12 2.09 -9.11
CA ASP A 72 -4.26 1.12 -9.77
C ASP A 72 -3.50 0.33 -8.71
N LEU A 73 -3.87 -0.94 -8.57
CA LEU A 73 -3.28 -1.83 -7.57
C LEU A 73 -1.80 -2.10 -7.86
N GLU A 74 -1.39 -2.19 -9.12
CA GLU A 74 0.02 -2.44 -9.44
C GLU A 74 0.89 -1.25 -9.06
N ARG A 75 0.42 -0.03 -9.34
CA ARG A 75 1.09 1.21 -8.92
C ARG A 75 1.17 1.29 -7.41
N ALA A 76 0.08 1.03 -6.70
CA ALA A 76 0.05 0.99 -5.24
C ALA A 76 1.05 -0.04 -4.68
N PHE A 77 1.11 -1.22 -5.29
CA PHE A 77 2.02 -2.28 -4.89
C PHE A 77 3.49 -1.87 -5.12
N LYS A 78 3.82 -1.26 -6.26
CA LYS A 78 5.16 -0.73 -6.54
C LYS A 78 5.59 0.32 -5.52
N ILE A 79 4.68 1.19 -5.07
CA ILE A 79 4.95 2.15 -3.99
C ILE A 79 5.33 1.41 -2.71
N VAL A 80 4.57 0.39 -2.31
CA VAL A 80 4.86 -0.41 -1.11
C VAL A 80 6.17 -1.17 -1.23
N VAL A 81 6.49 -1.75 -2.40
CA VAL A 81 7.79 -2.39 -2.67
C VAL A 81 8.93 -1.38 -2.45
N HIS A 82 8.79 -0.18 -3.01
CA HIS A 82 9.79 0.86 -2.86
C HIS A 82 9.98 1.27 -1.38
N MET A 83 8.89 1.42 -0.62
CA MET A 83 8.97 1.68 0.82
C MET A 83 9.64 0.52 1.57
N ALA A 84 9.31 -0.72 1.23
CA ALA A 84 9.88 -1.92 1.82
C ALA A 84 11.40 -2.01 1.59
N GLU A 85 11.87 -1.63 0.40
CA GLU A 85 13.30 -1.55 0.08
C GLU A 85 14.00 -0.45 0.87
N ALA A 86 13.35 0.70 1.06
CA ALA A 86 13.92 1.84 1.80
C ALA A 86 14.08 1.60 3.31
N VAL A 87 13.28 0.70 3.90
CA VAL A 87 13.33 0.40 5.35
C VAL A 87 14.23 -0.78 5.71
N ARG A 88 14.75 -1.51 4.72
CA ARG A 88 15.71 -2.61 4.94
C ARG A 88 17.01 -2.11 5.58
#